data_AF-A0A432YYH6-F1
#
_entry.id   AF-A0A432YYH6-F1
#
_cell.length_a   1.000
_cell.length_b   1.000
_cell.length_c   1.000
_cell.angle_alpha   90.00
_cell.angle_beta   90.00
_cell.angle_gamma   90.00
#
_symmetry.space_group_name_H-M   'P 1'
#
loop_
_entity.id
_entity.type
_entity.pdbx_description
1 polymer ?
#
loop_
_entity_poly.entity_id
_entity_poly.type
_entity_poly.pdbx_seq_one_letter_code
_entity_poly.pdbx_strand_id
1 'polypeptide(L)'
;MADTQYITKNRLSQEVNKARVWVAIIGAPIAGFLMYELPNLWWIVGLAYLFSVIGAASTKRSGAKGELKTLKLLEKLPDSYVLFNQVDVPNSRAKRGFTELDLIVVGPNGVFVVEVKNNNSKVTGDELSPNWIAHKVGRKGGRYTAKVRNPIKQLKKQVHVLAEHLKKNRAFTWIDGVVFFSHRSARVKLSSPPSVPVLERKGLVEYILNYQPKRAPSNLNTAAQELAKLKQKSN
;
A
#
# COMPACT_ATOMS: atom_id res chain seq x y z
N MET A 1 -6.49 19.87 10.26
CA MET A 1 -6.05 18.49 9.91
C MET A 1 -6.61 18.20 8.54
N ALA A 2 -5.96 17.32 7.77
CA ALA A 2 -6.35 17.04 6.40
C ALA A 2 -7.80 16.53 6.30
N ASP A 3 -8.47 16.84 5.20
CA ASP A 3 -9.75 16.24 4.88
C ASP A 3 -9.58 14.74 4.62
N THR A 4 -10.29 13.96 5.43
CA THR A 4 -10.26 12.49 5.43
C THR A 4 -11.59 11.86 4.99
N GLN A 5 -12.53 12.64 4.44
CA GLN A 5 -13.86 12.12 4.09
C GLN A 5 -13.84 10.95 3.09
N TYR A 6 -12.79 10.84 2.26
CA TYR A 6 -12.61 9.77 1.28
C TYR A 6 -11.78 8.58 1.79
N ILE A 7 -11.45 8.55 3.08
CA ILE A 7 -10.69 7.47 3.72
C ILE A 7 -11.61 6.31 4.09
N THR A 8 -11.28 5.11 3.61
CA THR A 8 -12.04 3.89 3.91
C THR A 8 -11.21 2.86 4.69
N LYS A 9 -11.89 1.92 5.37
CA LYS A 9 -11.25 0.83 6.13
C LYS A 9 -10.33 0.00 5.22
N ASN A 10 -9.06 -0.09 5.58
CA ASN A 10 -8.01 -0.72 4.78
C ASN A 10 -8.37 -2.12 4.25
N ARG A 11 -8.35 -2.30 2.92
CA ARG A 11 -8.77 -3.52 2.20
C ARG A 11 -7.96 -4.75 2.61
N LEU A 12 -6.63 -4.63 2.70
CA LEU A 12 -5.75 -5.72 3.14
C LEU A 12 -6.07 -6.21 4.56
N SER A 13 -6.49 -5.31 5.46
CA SER A 13 -6.97 -5.68 6.80
C SER A 13 -8.31 -6.40 6.75
N GLN A 14 -9.24 -5.91 5.91
CA GLN A 14 -10.55 -6.56 5.74
C GLN A 14 -10.41 -7.97 5.17
N GLU A 15 -9.62 -8.17 4.11
CA GLU A 15 -9.36 -9.48 3.52
C GLU A 15 -8.81 -10.48 4.54
N VAL A 16 -7.86 -10.05 5.38
CA VAL A 16 -7.29 -10.88 6.44
C VAL A 16 -8.34 -11.25 7.49
N ASN A 17 -9.18 -10.30 7.89
CA ASN A 17 -10.20 -10.55 8.90
C ASN A 17 -11.32 -11.46 8.35
N LYS A 18 -11.79 -11.21 7.11
CA LYS A 18 -12.76 -12.09 6.41
C LYS A 18 -12.22 -13.50 6.27
N ALA A 19 -10.97 -13.68 5.84
CA ALA A 19 -10.36 -15.01 5.72
C ALA A 19 -10.32 -15.76 7.06
N ARG A 20 -10.01 -15.06 8.17
CA ARG A 20 -10.03 -15.66 9.52
C ARG A 20 -11.42 -16.05 9.99
N VAL A 21 -12.42 -15.22 9.71
CA VAL A 21 -13.83 -15.53 10.03
C VAL A 21 -14.30 -16.76 9.25
N TRP A 22 -13.97 -16.86 7.95
CA TRP A 22 -14.30 -18.05 7.15
C TRP A 22 -13.58 -19.32 7.62
N VAL A 23 -12.29 -19.24 7.99
CA VAL A 23 -11.56 -20.36 8.60
C VAL A 23 -12.21 -20.78 9.92
N ALA A 24 -12.72 -19.84 10.72
CA ALA A 24 -13.45 -20.18 11.94
C ALA A 24 -14.79 -20.88 11.64
N ILE A 25 -15.63 -20.29 10.78
CA ILE A 25 -16.99 -20.77 10.48
C ILE A 25 -16.99 -22.13 9.77
N ILE A 26 -16.16 -22.31 8.74
CA ILE A 26 -16.12 -23.56 7.95
C ILE A 26 -15.11 -24.55 8.53
N GLY A 27 -13.98 -24.08 9.03
CA GLY A 27 -12.91 -24.94 9.52
C GLY A 27 -13.20 -25.58 10.88
N ALA A 28 -13.93 -24.92 11.79
CA ALA A 28 -14.24 -25.52 13.10
C ALA A 28 -15.15 -26.76 13.00
N PRO A 29 -16.26 -26.76 12.23
CA PRO A 29 -17.07 -27.98 12.05
C PRO A 29 -16.29 -29.13 11.39
N ILE A 30 -15.49 -28.84 10.36
CA ILE A 30 -14.67 -29.86 9.68
C ILE A 30 -13.61 -30.43 10.64
N ALA A 31 -12.94 -29.57 11.42
CA ALA A 31 -11.96 -30.01 12.40
C ALA A 31 -12.62 -30.86 13.51
N GLY A 32 -13.80 -30.46 14.01
CA GLY A 32 -14.55 -31.23 15.00
C GLY A 32 -14.97 -32.60 14.50
N PHE A 33 -15.48 -32.69 13.27
CA PHE A 33 -15.80 -33.96 12.62
C PHE A 33 -14.57 -34.86 12.45
N LEU A 34 -13.45 -34.31 11.94
CA LEU A 34 -12.21 -35.07 11.78
C LEU A 34 -11.58 -35.51 13.13
N MET A 35 -11.76 -34.74 14.20
CA MET A 35 -11.34 -35.15 15.55
C MET A 35 -12.17 -36.31 16.10
N TYR A 36 -13.46 -36.35 15.78
CA TYR A 36 -14.38 -37.42 16.17
C TYR A 36 -14.08 -38.72 15.41
N GLU A 37 -13.93 -38.65 14.09
CA GLU A 37 -13.63 -39.82 13.24
C GLU A 37 -12.19 -40.35 13.42
N LEU A 38 -11.25 -39.49 13.84
CA LEU A 38 -9.82 -39.85 14.03
C LEU A 38 -9.36 -39.63 15.48
N PRO A 39 -9.91 -40.39 16.47
CA PRO A 39 -9.68 -40.14 17.89
C PRO A 39 -8.24 -40.38 18.35
N ASN A 40 -7.39 -41.04 17.55
CA ASN A 40 -5.95 -41.17 17.82
C ASN A 40 -5.11 -40.01 17.25
N LEU A 41 -5.68 -39.20 16.34
CA LEU A 41 -5.01 -38.10 15.63
C LEU A 41 -5.64 -36.72 15.90
N TRP A 42 -6.64 -36.64 16.79
CA TRP A 42 -7.36 -35.40 17.14
C TRP A 42 -6.43 -34.22 17.46
N TRP A 43 -5.31 -34.48 18.13
CA TRP A 43 -4.30 -33.49 18.49
C TRP A 43 -3.55 -32.94 17.27
N ILE A 44 -3.31 -33.76 16.25
CA ILE A 44 -2.74 -33.32 14.96
C ILE A 44 -3.75 -32.44 14.22
N VAL A 45 -5.02 -32.86 14.17
CA VAL A 45 -6.12 -32.08 13.55
C VAL A 45 -6.26 -30.73 14.25
N GLY A 46 -6.21 -30.70 15.59
CA GLY A 46 -6.27 -29.49 16.40
C GLY A 46 -5.09 -28.56 16.18
N LEU A 47 -3.86 -29.09 16.14
CA LEU A 47 -2.67 -28.31 15.81
C LEU A 47 -2.74 -27.75 14.38
N ALA A 48 -3.13 -28.56 13.39
CA ALA A 48 -3.26 -28.12 12.00
C ALA A 48 -4.31 -27.00 11.86
N TYR A 49 -5.47 -27.15 12.51
CA TYR A 49 -6.51 -26.13 12.56
C TYR A 49 -5.99 -24.83 13.23
N LEU A 50 -5.35 -24.93 14.39
CA LEU A 50 -4.74 -23.80 15.09
C LEU A 50 -3.71 -23.06 14.23
N PHE A 51 -2.83 -23.80 13.53
CA PHE A 51 -1.87 -23.21 12.60
C PHE A 51 -2.55 -22.52 11.41
N SER A 52 -3.68 -23.04 10.90
CA SER A 52 -4.43 -22.41 9.81
C SER A 52 -4.97 -21.01 10.18
N VAL A 53 -5.50 -20.86 11.40
CA VAL A 53 -6.02 -19.58 11.94
C VAL A 53 -4.90 -18.54 12.13
N ILE A 54 -3.68 -19.00 12.45
CA ILE A 54 -2.53 -18.14 12.77
C ILE A 54 -1.72 -17.76 11.52
N GLY A 55 -1.54 -18.70 10.58
CA GLY A 55 -0.40 -18.72 9.64
C GLY A 55 -0.46 -17.77 8.43
N ALA A 56 -1.59 -17.68 7.72
CA ALA A 56 -1.60 -17.19 6.33
C ALA A 56 -1.53 -15.66 6.12
N ALA A 57 -1.67 -14.85 7.18
CA ALA A 57 -2.05 -13.44 7.06
C ALA A 57 -0.95 -12.40 7.39
N SER A 58 0.30 -12.79 7.65
CA SER A 58 1.33 -11.88 8.22
C SER A 58 1.77 -10.75 7.27
N THR A 59 2.06 -11.06 6.01
CA THR A 59 2.55 -10.07 5.03
C THR A 59 1.49 -9.01 4.69
N LYS A 60 0.24 -9.41 4.43
CA LYS A 60 -0.88 -8.47 4.18
C LYS A 60 -1.13 -7.55 5.38
N ARG A 61 -1.11 -8.08 6.61
CA ARG A 61 -1.17 -7.28 7.86
C ARG A 61 -0.01 -6.29 7.98
N SER A 62 1.20 -6.68 7.55
CA SER A 62 2.35 -5.77 7.54
C SER A 62 2.15 -4.63 6.53
N GLY A 63 1.66 -4.92 5.31
CA GLY A 63 1.30 -3.89 4.33
C GLY A 63 0.27 -2.90 4.88
N ALA A 64 -0.87 -3.43 5.32
CA ALA A 64 -1.95 -2.66 5.94
C ALA A 64 -1.51 -1.77 7.11
N LYS A 65 -0.69 -2.30 8.04
CA LYS A 65 -0.12 -1.52 9.16
C LYS A 65 0.80 -0.41 8.67
N GLY A 66 1.46 -0.63 7.53
CA GLY A 66 2.28 0.34 6.83
C GLY A 66 1.45 1.49 6.27
N GLU A 67 0.44 1.18 5.46
CA GLU A 67 -0.52 2.12 4.88
C GLU A 67 -1.20 2.96 5.97
N LEU A 68 -1.75 2.31 7.01
CA LEU A 68 -2.40 2.99 8.13
C LEU A 68 -1.45 3.91 8.91
N LYS A 69 -0.17 3.53 9.07
CA LYS A 69 0.83 4.40 9.72
C LYS A 69 1.15 5.62 8.85
N THR A 70 1.25 5.45 7.53
CA THR A 70 1.48 6.56 6.60
C THR A 70 0.28 7.51 6.56
N LEU A 71 -0.93 6.96 6.54
CA LEU A 71 -2.17 7.74 6.59
C LEU A 71 -2.22 8.62 7.87
N LYS A 72 -1.99 8.05 9.05
CA LYS A 72 -1.90 8.80 10.33
C LYS A 72 -0.78 9.83 10.40
N LEU A 73 0.21 9.74 9.51
CA LEU A 73 1.24 10.77 9.36
C LEU A 73 0.72 11.90 8.46
N LEU A 74 0.03 11.58 7.36
CA LEU A 74 -0.56 12.55 6.42
C LEU A 74 -1.79 13.29 6.98
N GLU A 75 -2.56 12.69 7.89
CA GLU A 75 -3.67 13.34 8.63
C GLU A 75 -3.25 14.67 9.31
N LYS A 76 -1.94 14.84 9.57
CA LYS A 76 -1.34 16.05 10.15
C LYS A 76 -1.15 17.20 9.17
N LEU A 77 -1.38 17.00 7.88
CA LEU A 77 -1.41 18.10 6.91
C LEU A 77 -2.54 19.10 7.27
N PRO A 78 -2.46 20.35 6.78
CA PRO A 78 -3.57 21.31 6.85
C PRO A 78 -4.85 20.77 6.20
N ASP A 79 -5.97 21.36 6.56
CA ASP A 79 -7.31 21.10 5.99
C ASP A 79 -7.40 21.42 4.48
N SER A 80 -6.52 22.29 3.96
CA SER A 80 -6.34 22.50 2.52
C SER A 80 -5.82 21.27 1.75
N TYR A 81 -5.51 20.15 2.43
CA TYR A 81 -5.13 18.89 1.83
C TYR A 81 -6.23 17.83 2.01
N VAL A 82 -6.54 17.11 0.94
CA VAL A 82 -7.53 16.02 0.88
C VAL A 82 -6.81 14.68 0.68
N LEU A 83 -7.19 13.67 1.47
CA LEU A 83 -6.57 12.33 1.46
C LEU A 83 -7.50 11.26 0.89
N PHE A 84 -6.95 10.43 0.00
CA PHE A 84 -7.62 9.25 -0.56
C PHE A 84 -6.71 8.02 -0.37
N ASN A 85 -7.18 6.92 0.22
CA ASN A 85 -6.40 5.69 0.38
C ASN A 85 -6.94 4.55 -0.48
N GLN A 86 -6.13 3.75 -1.15
CA GLN A 86 -6.58 2.60 -1.95
C GLN A 86 -7.64 3.02 -3.00
N VAL A 87 -7.20 3.82 -3.97
CA VAL A 87 -8.00 4.26 -5.12
C VAL A 87 -7.73 3.32 -6.29
N ASP A 88 -8.79 2.70 -6.83
CA ASP A 88 -8.67 1.82 -7.99
C ASP A 88 -8.88 2.61 -9.29
N VAL A 89 -7.79 2.91 -9.99
CA VAL A 89 -7.86 3.61 -11.28
C VAL A 89 -8.05 2.59 -12.41
N PRO A 90 -9.09 2.71 -13.26
CA PRO A 90 -9.34 1.78 -14.37
C PRO A 90 -8.13 1.61 -15.29
N ASN A 91 -7.76 0.35 -15.55
CA ASN A 91 -6.62 -0.02 -16.38
C ASN A 91 -6.85 -1.40 -17.01
N SER A 92 -7.29 -1.43 -18.27
CA SER A 92 -7.52 -2.67 -19.04
C SER A 92 -6.27 -3.53 -19.23
N ARG A 93 -5.06 -2.95 -19.10
CA ARG A 93 -3.78 -3.69 -19.14
C ARG A 93 -3.42 -4.35 -17.81
N ALA A 94 -4.23 -4.20 -16.75
CA ALA A 94 -4.03 -4.87 -15.47
C ALA A 94 -4.96 -6.08 -15.34
N LYS A 95 -4.45 -7.19 -14.79
CA LYS A 95 -5.22 -8.45 -14.65
C LYS A 95 -6.55 -8.31 -13.89
N ARG A 96 -6.69 -7.29 -13.04
CA ARG A 96 -7.94 -7.00 -12.30
C ARG A 96 -8.83 -5.94 -12.96
N GLY A 97 -8.46 -5.42 -14.12
CA GLY A 97 -9.12 -4.27 -14.76
C GLY A 97 -8.78 -2.90 -14.15
N PHE A 98 -7.99 -2.83 -13.08
CA PHE A 98 -7.60 -1.59 -12.40
C PHE A 98 -6.15 -1.62 -11.87
N THR A 99 -5.62 -0.43 -11.54
CA THR A 99 -4.38 -0.23 -10.78
C THR A 99 -4.73 0.45 -9.45
N GLU A 100 -4.46 -0.23 -8.34
CA GLU A 100 -4.63 0.32 -6.99
C GLU A 100 -3.49 1.30 -6.67
N LEU A 101 -3.85 2.47 -6.14
CA LEU A 101 -2.95 3.51 -5.62
C LEU A 101 -3.11 3.56 -4.10
N ASP A 102 -2.03 3.25 -3.36
CA ASP A 102 -2.05 3.09 -1.90
C ASP A 102 -2.59 4.34 -1.18
N LEU A 103 -2.04 5.52 -1.52
CA LEU A 103 -2.42 6.82 -0.99
C LEU A 103 -2.27 7.89 -2.09
N ILE A 104 -3.23 8.81 -2.14
CA ILE A 104 -3.19 10.03 -2.96
C ILE A 104 -3.47 11.22 -2.05
N VAL A 105 -2.69 12.27 -2.21
CA VAL A 105 -2.85 13.56 -1.51
C VAL A 105 -3.12 14.62 -2.58
N VAL A 106 -4.20 15.38 -2.43
CA VAL A 106 -4.44 16.60 -3.22
C VAL A 106 -4.30 17.79 -2.30
N GLY A 107 -3.53 18.80 -2.68
CA GLY A 107 -3.35 20.03 -1.90
C GLY A 107 -3.05 21.23 -2.79
N PRO A 108 -2.92 22.44 -2.21
CA PRO A 108 -2.76 23.69 -2.98
C PRO A 108 -1.51 23.70 -3.88
N ASN A 109 -0.49 22.90 -3.57
CA ASN A 109 0.76 22.81 -4.31
C ASN A 109 0.87 21.59 -5.25
N GLY A 110 -0.15 20.73 -5.36
CA GLY A 110 -0.15 19.62 -6.32
C GLY A 110 -0.95 18.38 -5.93
N VAL A 111 -0.85 17.36 -6.78
CA VAL A 111 -1.35 16.00 -6.52
C VAL A 111 -0.16 15.06 -6.33
N PHE A 112 -0.17 14.27 -5.26
CA PHE A 112 0.90 13.34 -4.92
C PHE A 112 0.37 11.91 -4.83
N VAL A 113 0.98 10.98 -5.56
CA VAL A 113 0.79 9.53 -5.35
C VAL A 113 1.87 9.03 -4.41
N VAL A 114 1.48 8.43 -3.29
CA VAL A 114 2.40 7.90 -2.27
C VAL A 114 2.33 6.38 -2.25
N GLU A 115 3.36 5.73 -2.79
CA GLU A 115 3.53 4.26 -2.79
C GLU A 115 4.18 3.83 -1.46
N VAL A 116 3.49 3.00 -0.67
CA VAL A 116 3.88 2.69 0.71
C VAL A 116 4.54 1.32 0.83
N LYS A 117 5.79 1.30 1.28
CA LYS A 117 6.51 0.05 1.60
C LYS A 117 6.76 -0.07 3.11
N ASN A 118 6.25 -1.14 3.73
CA ASN A 118 6.47 -1.41 5.15
C ASN A 118 7.23 -2.73 5.37
N ASN A 119 8.51 -2.73 4.99
CA ASN A 119 9.41 -3.86 5.17
C ASN A 119 10.40 -3.65 6.34
N ASN A 120 10.59 -4.69 7.14
CA ASN A 120 11.54 -4.71 8.24
C ASN A 120 12.93 -5.20 7.75
N SER A 121 13.50 -4.52 6.75
CA SER A 121 14.71 -4.98 6.06
C SER A 121 15.47 -3.82 5.42
N LYS A 122 16.80 -3.93 5.36
CA LYS A 122 17.59 -3.15 4.41
C LYS A 122 17.24 -3.59 2.98
N VAL A 123 17.10 -2.64 2.07
CA VAL A 123 16.87 -2.90 0.65
C VAL A 123 17.96 -2.21 -0.16
N THR A 124 18.56 -2.97 -1.09
CA THR A 124 19.48 -2.43 -2.10
C THR A 124 18.82 -2.51 -3.46
N GLY A 125 18.87 -1.44 -4.23
CA GLY A 125 18.17 -1.36 -5.51
C GLY A 125 18.78 -0.38 -6.49
N ASP A 126 18.26 -0.43 -7.71
CA ASP A 126 18.54 0.50 -8.78
C ASP A 126 17.19 0.81 -9.48
N GLU A 127 17.04 2.03 -10.01
CA GLU A 127 15.76 2.45 -10.59
C GLU A 127 15.44 1.69 -11.89
N LEU A 128 16.45 1.41 -12.72
CA LEU A 128 16.29 0.75 -14.01
C LEU A 128 16.07 -0.76 -13.87
N SER A 129 16.44 -1.34 -12.73
CA SER A 129 16.25 -2.75 -12.40
C SER A 129 14.76 -3.10 -12.20
N PRO A 130 14.27 -4.27 -12.66
CA PRO A 130 12.87 -4.68 -12.47
C PRO A 130 12.53 -5.01 -11.01
N ASN A 131 13.53 -5.48 -10.25
CA ASN A 131 13.40 -5.88 -8.85
C ASN A 131 14.58 -5.33 -8.03
N TRP A 132 14.35 -5.10 -6.75
CA TRP A 132 15.36 -4.78 -5.75
C TRP A 132 15.64 -6.01 -4.86
N ILE A 133 16.69 -5.94 -4.05
CA ILE A 133 17.11 -7.00 -3.14
C ILE A 133 16.83 -6.57 -1.70
N ALA A 134 15.93 -7.27 -1.01
CA ALA A 134 15.69 -7.10 0.41
C ALA A 134 16.56 -8.07 1.23
N HIS A 135 17.34 -7.52 2.16
CA HIS A 135 18.22 -8.25 3.08
C HIS A 135 17.45 -8.56 4.36
N LYS A 136 17.16 -9.85 4.57
CA LYS A 136 16.25 -10.35 5.61
C LYS A 136 16.98 -11.23 6.62
N VAL A 137 16.38 -11.35 7.79
CA VAL A 137 16.80 -12.24 8.88
C VAL A 137 15.66 -13.22 9.13
N GLY A 138 15.94 -14.52 9.06
CA GLY A 138 14.99 -15.59 9.34
C GLY A 138 14.72 -15.76 10.85
N ARG A 139 13.70 -16.55 11.20
CA ARG A 139 13.32 -16.77 12.61
C ARG A 139 14.45 -17.33 13.48
N LYS A 140 15.36 -18.11 12.89
CA LYS A 140 16.56 -18.67 13.54
C LYS A 140 17.82 -17.78 13.40
N GLY A 141 17.67 -16.48 13.14
CA GLY A 141 18.79 -15.52 12.99
C GLY A 141 19.56 -15.59 11.66
N GLY A 142 19.39 -16.65 10.85
CA GLY A 142 20.05 -16.78 9.54
C GLY A 142 19.72 -15.64 8.57
N ARG A 143 20.76 -15.05 7.95
CA ARG A 143 20.61 -13.97 6.96
C ARG A 143 20.32 -14.54 5.58
N TYR A 144 19.43 -13.90 4.83
CA TYR A 144 19.12 -14.28 3.45
C TYR A 144 18.64 -13.07 2.64
N THR A 145 18.68 -13.19 1.31
CA THR A 145 18.16 -12.16 0.40
C THR A 145 16.85 -12.61 -0.25
N ALA A 146 15.98 -11.65 -0.56
CA ALA A 146 14.77 -11.89 -1.33
C ALA A 146 14.61 -10.82 -2.42
N LYS A 147 14.28 -11.22 -3.65
CA LYS A 147 13.85 -10.28 -4.69
C LYS A 147 12.53 -9.64 -4.27
N VAL A 148 12.42 -8.33 -4.37
CA VAL A 148 11.19 -7.55 -4.15
C VAL A 148 10.95 -6.65 -5.35
N ARG A 149 9.69 -6.41 -5.72
CA ARG A 149 9.35 -5.54 -6.85
C ARG A 149 9.91 -4.13 -6.63
N ASN A 150 10.50 -3.53 -7.67
CA ASN A 150 10.96 -2.14 -7.63
C ASN A 150 9.77 -1.19 -7.38
N PRO A 151 9.76 -0.41 -6.28
CA PRO A 151 8.66 0.48 -5.94
C PRO A 151 8.61 1.73 -6.83
N ILE A 152 9.76 2.23 -7.32
CA ILE A 152 9.79 3.38 -8.24
C ILE A 152 9.11 3.02 -9.56
N LYS A 153 9.35 1.81 -10.09
CA LYS A 153 8.63 1.32 -11.29
C LYS A 153 7.14 1.07 -11.04
N GLN A 154 6.75 0.69 -9.82
CA GLN A 154 5.33 0.59 -9.44
C GLN A 154 4.67 1.97 -9.43
N LEU A 155 5.29 2.93 -8.74
CA LEU A 155 4.87 4.32 -8.64
C LEU A 155 4.77 5.01 -10.00
N LYS A 156 5.78 4.89 -10.88
CA LYS A 156 5.74 5.45 -12.23
C LYS A 156 4.56 4.92 -13.05
N LYS A 157 4.21 3.62 -12.89
CA LYS A 157 3.00 3.06 -13.53
C LYS A 157 1.72 3.67 -12.94
N GLN A 158 1.63 3.81 -11.62
CA GLN A 158 0.47 4.40 -10.95
C GLN A 158 0.25 5.87 -11.36
N VAL A 159 1.30 6.70 -11.31
CA VAL A 159 1.27 8.11 -11.74
C VAL A 159 0.84 8.22 -13.21
N HIS A 160 1.40 7.42 -14.12
CA HIS A 160 1.00 7.41 -15.53
C HIS A 160 -0.47 7.03 -15.73
N VAL A 161 -0.95 5.98 -15.06
CA VAL A 161 -2.35 5.52 -15.16
C VAL A 161 -3.32 6.57 -14.61
N LEU A 162 -2.97 7.24 -13.50
CA LEU A 162 -3.79 8.33 -12.96
C LEU A 162 -3.76 9.57 -13.86
N ALA A 163 -2.61 9.95 -14.42
CA ALA A 163 -2.48 11.08 -15.32
C ALA A 163 -3.34 10.90 -16.59
N GLU A 164 -3.31 9.71 -17.21
CA GLU A 164 -4.17 9.39 -18.36
C GLU A 164 -5.66 9.41 -17.98
N HIS A 165 -6.02 8.91 -16.78
CA HIS A 165 -7.40 8.96 -16.30
C HIS A 165 -7.90 10.40 -16.08
N LEU A 166 -7.13 11.24 -15.39
CA LEU A 166 -7.49 12.64 -15.15
C LEU A 166 -7.53 13.43 -16.47
N LYS A 167 -6.58 13.21 -17.37
CA LYS A 167 -6.57 13.82 -18.72
C LYS A 167 -7.83 13.46 -19.52
N LYS A 168 -8.22 12.17 -19.52
CA LYS A 168 -9.45 11.71 -20.22
C LYS A 168 -10.71 12.38 -19.69
N ASN A 169 -10.79 12.65 -18.39
CA ASN A 169 -11.94 13.30 -17.75
C ASN A 169 -11.79 14.83 -17.64
N ARG A 170 -10.93 15.47 -18.45
CA ARG A 170 -10.68 16.93 -18.46
C ARG A 170 -10.19 17.53 -17.12
N ALA A 171 -9.72 16.69 -16.21
CA ALA A 171 -9.17 17.05 -14.91
C ALA A 171 -7.62 17.06 -14.92
N PHE A 172 -7.00 17.33 -16.07
CA PHE A 172 -5.54 17.26 -16.23
C PHE A 172 -4.83 18.19 -15.24
N THR A 173 -3.89 17.63 -14.47
CA THR A 173 -3.04 18.34 -13.53
C THR A 173 -1.68 17.65 -13.45
N TRP A 174 -0.68 18.33 -12.88
CA TRP A 174 0.62 17.71 -12.62
C TRP A 174 0.53 16.78 -11.40
N ILE A 175 1.13 15.60 -11.53
CA ILE A 175 1.09 14.54 -10.52
C ILE A 175 2.52 14.14 -10.19
N ASP A 176 2.92 14.32 -8.93
CA ASP A 176 4.18 13.84 -8.41
C ASP A 176 4.03 12.49 -7.71
N GLY A 177 5.14 11.77 -7.62
CA GLY A 177 5.19 10.46 -6.99
C GLY A 177 6.23 10.42 -5.87
N VAL A 178 5.87 9.80 -4.76
CA VAL A 178 6.78 9.54 -3.63
C VAL A 178 6.75 8.05 -3.27
N VAL A 179 7.92 7.43 -3.11
CA VAL A 179 8.01 6.13 -2.45
C VAL A 179 8.30 6.36 -0.97
N PHE A 180 7.44 5.87 -0.08
CA PHE A 180 7.63 6.03 1.37
C PHE A 180 7.81 4.69 2.09
N PHE A 181 8.96 4.54 2.75
CA PHE A 181 9.27 3.41 3.60
C PHE A 181 8.85 3.67 5.05
N SER A 182 7.66 3.23 5.42
CA SER A 182 7.04 3.59 6.71
C SER A 182 7.55 2.77 7.91
N HIS A 183 8.29 1.67 7.68
CA HIS A 183 8.86 0.85 8.75
C HIS A 183 10.05 1.52 9.45
N ARG A 184 10.09 1.51 10.79
CA ARG A 184 11.16 2.15 11.59
C ARG A 184 12.58 1.62 11.30
N SER A 185 12.67 0.36 10.88
CA SER A 185 13.93 -0.31 10.56
C SER A 185 14.23 -0.38 9.07
N ALA A 186 13.38 0.20 8.20
CA ALA A 186 13.71 0.29 6.79
C ALA A 186 15.01 1.07 6.60
N ARG A 187 15.79 0.65 5.59
CA ARG A 187 16.99 1.31 5.09
C ARG A 187 17.04 1.07 3.60
N VAL A 188 17.12 2.11 2.78
CA VAL A 188 17.24 2.00 1.33
C VAL A 188 18.63 2.46 0.93
N LYS A 189 19.32 1.66 0.13
CA LYS A 189 20.54 2.07 -0.57
C LYS A 189 20.32 1.89 -2.06
N LEU A 190 20.34 2.99 -2.79
CA LEU A 190 20.25 2.98 -4.24
C LEU A 190 21.64 3.05 -4.86
N SER A 191 21.82 2.44 -6.02
CA SER A 191 23.07 2.52 -6.80
C SER A 191 23.31 3.91 -7.41
N SER A 192 22.25 4.69 -7.58
CA SER A 192 22.23 6.02 -8.18
C SER A 192 21.14 6.89 -7.53
N PRO A 193 21.22 8.23 -7.63
CA PRO A 193 20.13 9.11 -7.20
C PRO A 193 18.83 8.79 -7.95
N PRO A 194 17.69 8.61 -7.27
CA PRO A 194 16.42 8.29 -7.91
C PRO A 194 15.80 9.54 -8.56
N SER A 195 15.05 9.33 -9.65
CA SER A 195 14.30 10.39 -10.33
C SER A 195 13.02 10.81 -9.59
N VAL A 196 12.65 10.10 -8.51
CA VAL A 196 11.53 10.40 -7.62
C VAL A 196 11.99 10.31 -6.16
N PRO A 197 11.42 11.08 -5.22
CA PRO A 197 11.75 10.97 -3.81
C PRO A 197 11.51 9.56 -3.25
N VAL A 198 12.52 9.05 -2.55
CA VAL A 198 12.45 7.80 -1.78
C VAL A 198 12.73 8.14 -0.33
N LEU A 199 11.67 8.23 0.47
CA LEU A 199 11.71 8.74 1.84
C LEU A 199 11.59 7.59 2.85
N GLU A 200 12.22 7.75 4.01
CA GLU A 200 12.26 6.74 5.06
C GLU A 200 11.76 7.31 6.40
N ARG A 201 10.75 6.65 6.99
CA ARG A 201 10.29 6.77 8.39
C ARG A 201 9.66 8.11 8.81
N LYS A 202 10.19 9.24 8.32
CA LYS A 202 9.77 10.63 8.54
C LYS A 202 10.04 11.46 7.26
N GLY A 203 9.74 12.76 7.27
CA GLY A 203 10.02 13.66 6.14
C GLY A 203 8.96 13.69 5.05
N LEU A 204 7.91 12.85 5.12
CA LEU A 204 6.86 12.79 4.10
C LEU A 204 5.94 14.03 4.15
N VAL A 205 5.55 14.48 5.35
CA VAL A 205 4.69 15.66 5.53
C VAL A 205 5.49 16.91 5.16
N GLU A 206 6.71 16.97 5.64
CA GLU A 206 7.67 18.06 5.40
C GLU A 206 8.02 18.17 3.91
N TYR A 207 8.17 17.04 3.20
CA TYR A 207 8.32 17.01 1.75
C TYR A 207 7.08 17.56 1.04
N ILE A 208 5.87 17.10 1.40
CA ILE A 208 4.63 17.54 0.75
C ILE A 208 4.40 19.04 0.98
N LEU A 209 4.57 19.54 2.21
CA LEU A 209 4.35 20.96 2.53
C LEU A 209 5.34 21.90 1.83
N ASN A 210 6.61 21.51 1.73
CA ASN A 210 7.65 22.33 1.10
C ASN A 210 7.81 22.07 -0.41
N TYR A 211 6.97 21.22 -1.01
CA TYR A 211 7.10 20.89 -2.42
C TYR A 211 6.79 22.09 -3.30
N GLN A 212 7.76 22.45 -4.15
CA GLN A 212 7.66 23.49 -5.16
C GLN A 212 7.39 22.83 -6.53
N PRO A 213 6.18 22.97 -7.09
CA PRO A 213 5.83 22.27 -8.32
C PRO A 213 6.51 22.93 -9.53
N LYS A 214 7.01 22.11 -10.46
CA LYS A 214 7.71 22.58 -11.69
C LYS A 214 6.83 23.40 -12.63
N ARG A 215 5.51 23.37 -12.42
CA ARG A 215 4.47 24.13 -13.14
C ARG A 215 3.37 24.47 -12.13
N ALA A 216 2.72 25.62 -12.29
CA ALA A 216 1.58 25.97 -11.45
C ALA A 216 0.52 24.85 -11.45
N PRO A 217 0.07 24.37 -10.28
CA PRO A 217 -1.01 23.39 -10.20
C PRO A 217 -2.30 23.95 -10.81
N SER A 218 -2.96 23.15 -11.65
CA SER A 218 -4.22 23.49 -12.29
C SER A 218 -5.26 22.40 -12.02
N ASN A 219 -6.55 22.72 -12.15
CA ASN A 219 -7.66 21.76 -12.05
C ASN A 219 -7.68 20.91 -10.76
N LEU A 220 -7.06 21.37 -9.65
CA LEU A 220 -6.95 20.59 -8.40
C LEU A 220 -8.31 20.16 -7.85
N ASN A 221 -9.29 21.07 -7.86
CA ASN A 221 -10.67 20.78 -7.42
C ASN A 221 -11.32 19.73 -8.33
N THR A 222 -11.16 19.84 -9.65
CA THR A 222 -11.66 18.86 -10.62
C THR A 222 -10.99 17.51 -10.44
N ALA A 223 -9.68 17.47 -10.16
CA ALA A 223 -8.94 16.25 -9.88
C ALA A 223 -9.42 15.58 -8.58
N ALA A 224 -9.66 16.35 -7.51
CA ALA A 224 -10.27 15.84 -6.27
C ALA A 224 -11.67 15.27 -6.51
N GLN A 225 -12.50 15.93 -7.34
CA GLN A 225 -13.82 15.43 -7.73
C GLN A 225 -13.76 14.13 -8.54
N GLU A 226 -12.82 13.98 -9.49
CA GLU A 226 -12.64 12.72 -10.22
C GLU A 226 -12.11 11.59 -9.30
N LEU A 227 -11.21 11.90 -8.36
CA LEU A 227 -10.77 10.95 -7.33
C LEU A 227 -11.92 10.52 -6.41
N ALA A 228 -12.81 11.44 -6.03
CA ALA A 228 -14.02 11.13 -5.28
C ALA A 228 -14.97 10.20 -6.06
N LYS A 229 -15.19 10.43 -7.36
CA LYS A 229 -15.97 9.54 -8.25
C LYS A 229 -15.34 8.15 -8.37
N LEU A 230 -14.02 8.04 -8.49
CA LEU A 230 -13.31 6.75 -8.45
C LEU A 230 -13.53 6.04 -7.11
N LYS A 231 -13.48 6.79 -6.02
CA LYS A 231 -13.69 6.23 -4.68
C LYS A 231 -15.09 5.69 -4.44
N GLN A 232 -16.12 6.39 -4.90
CA GLN A 232 -17.50 5.94 -4.83
C GLN A 232 -17.76 4.66 -5.63
N LYS A 233 -17.03 4.44 -6.74
CA LYS A 233 -17.11 3.21 -7.56
C LYS A 233 -16.31 2.02 -7.02
N SER A 234 -15.48 2.22 -5.99
CA SER A 234 -14.58 1.20 -5.43
C SER A 234 -15.07 0.58 -4.12
N ASN A 235 -16.21 1.05 -3.61
CA ASN A 235 -16.87 0.60 -2.38
C ASN A 235 -18.10 -0.25 -2.71
#